data_AF-A0A936VE80-F1
#
_entry.id   AF-A0A936VE80-F1
#
_cell.length_a   1.000
_cell.length_b   1.000
_cell.length_c   1.000
_cell.angle_alpha   90.00
_cell.angle_beta   90.00
_cell.angle_gamma   90.00
#
_symmetry.space_group_name_H-M   'P 1'
#
loop_
_entity.id
_entity.type
_entity.pdbx_description
1 polymer ?
#
loop_
_entity_poly.entity_id
_entity_poly.type
_entity_poly.pdbx_seq_one_letter_code
_entity_poly.pdbx_strand_id
1 'polypeptide(L)'
;MSTSDTNNKHLLTVMVEDYFHVGAFGNLIQQRNWSNFVPRYAHNTQKALDLLDQYDTKATFFVLGWIAEQSPELVREIVNRGHEVASRGYYHRSLENLSIEEFREDLRRTNAAIETASGQKVSGYRAADKLPFQQHDWVLDVLAEEGFAYDSSFLPKRGDDPKKQVAHRYEHNDSAIWEFPYSTRDLGIGLLPISGW
;
A
#
# COMPACT_ATOMS: atom_id res chain seq x y z
N MET A 1 14.09 38.35 -5.43
CA MET A 1 13.59 37.06 -5.96
C MET A 1 12.80 36.41 -4.85
N SER A 2 11.48 36.37 -4.99
CA SER A 2 10.59 35.73 -4.02
C SER A 2 10.87 34.23 -4.02
N THR A 3 11.41 33.69 -2.94
CA THR A 3 11.40 32.26 -2.68
C THR A 3 9.94 31.89 -2.44
N SER A 4 9.27 31.39 -3.48
CA SER A 4 7.98 30.74 -3.30
C SER A 4 8.21 29.58 -2.33
N ASP A 5 7.70 29.71 -1.11
CA ASP A 5 7.53 28.60 -0.19
C ASP A 5 6.55 27.63 -0.85
N THR A 6 7.08 26.73 -1.69
CA THR A 6 6.32 25.57 -2.13
C THR A 6 6.24 24.68 -0.91
N ASN A 7 5.14 24.78 -0.18
CA ASN A 7 4.78 23.89 0.92
C ASN A 7 4.55 22.48 0.34
N ASN A 8 5.64 21.84 -0.08
CA ASN A 8 5.63 20.53 -0.69
C ASN A 8 5.35 19.53 0.44
N LYS A 9 4.12 19.03 0.48
CA LYS A 9 3.76 17.95 1.38
C LYS A 9 4.39 16.66 0.87
N HIS A 10 5.29 16.09 1.66
CA HIS A 10 5.84 14.77 1.43
C HIS A 10 5.02 13.74 2.20
N LEU A 11 4.70 12.62 1.55
CA LEU A 11 4.03 11.49 2.18
C LEU A 11 5.06 10.38 2.38
N LEU A 12 5.17 9.90 3.62
CA LEU A 12 5.99 8.76 3.96
C LEU A 12 5.10 7.54 4.18
N THR A 13 5.46 6.44 3.55
CA THR A 13 4.71 5.18 3.64
C THR A 13 5.64 4.04 3.99
N VAL A 14 5.17 3.11 4.82
CA VAL A 14 5.92 1.91 5.22
C VAL A 14 5.12 0.69 4.80
N MET A 15 5.77 -0.26 4.11
CA MET A 15 5.19 -1.57 3.83
C MET A 15 5.55 -2.51 4.98
N VAL A 16 4.54 -3.05 5.67
CA VAL A 16 4.75 -4.02 6.74
C VAL A 16 4.65 -5.41 6.12
N GLU A 17 5.81 -5.96 5.81
CA GLU A 17 5.99 -7.28 5.20
C GLU A 17 7.27 -7.94 5.73
N ASP A 18 7.54 -9.17 5.28
CA ASP A 18 8.70 -9.94 5.74
C ASP A 18 9.26 -10.78 4.59
N TYR A 19 10.47 -11.30 4.76
CA TYR A 19 11.20 -11.98 3.70
C TYR A 19 10.47 -13.23 3.14
N PHE A 20 9.57 -13.84 3.90
CA PHE A 20 8.79 -14.98 3.45
C PHE A 20 7.47 -14.60 2.78
N HIS A 21 7.05 -13.33 2.85
CA HIS A 21 5.84 -12.83 2.20
C HIS A 21 6.06 -12.47 0.72
N VAL A 22 7.26 -12.01 0.37
CA VAL A 22 7.51 -11.38 -0.93
C VAL A 22 7.45 -12.36 -2.10
N GLY A 23 6.84 -11.92 -3.20
CA GLY A 23 6.64 -12.74 -4.40
C GLY A 23 7.93 -13.33 -5.00
N ALA A 24 9.07 -12.66 -4.79
CA ALA A 24 10.39 -13.14 -5.23
C ALA A 24 10.74 -14.54 -4.70
N PHE A 25 10.22 -14.93 -3.53
CA PHE A 25 10.43 -16.25 -2.96
C PHE A 25 9.21 -17.17 -3.07
N GLY A 26 8.15 -16.79 -3.79
CA GLY A 26 6.88 -17.54 -3.83
C GLY A 26 7.00 -18.99 -4.32
N ASN A 27 7.96 -19.26 -5.22
CA ASN A 27 8.25 -20.63 -5.70
C ASN A 27 9.01 -21.49 -4.68
N LEU A 28 9.63 -20.88 -3.66
CA LEU A 28 10.44 -21.56 -2.64
C LEU A 28 9.72 -21.61 -1.29
N ILE A 29 9.05 -20.53 -0.92
CA ILE A 29 8.37 -20.36 0.36
C ILE A 29 6.87 -20.23 0.09
N GLN A 30 6.17 -21.36 0.18
CA GLN A 30 4.72 -21.39 0.04
C GLN A 30 4.06 -20.80 1.29
N GLN A 31 2.95 -20.09 1.07
CA GLN A 31 2.14 -19.46 2.12
C GLN A 31 1.82 -20.37 3.32
N ARG A 32 1.49 -21.64 3.05
CA ARG A 32 1.18 -22.64 4.09
C ARG A 32 2.33 -22.89 5.08
N ASN A 33 3.55 -22.47 4.75
CA ASN A 33 4.74 -22.66 5.56
C ASN A 33 5.17 -21.37 6.30
N TRP A 34 4.48 -20.25 6.14
CA TRP A 34 4.90 -18.96 6.73
C TRP A 34 5.07 -19.01 8.25
N SER A 35 4.20 -19.74 8.95
CA SER A 35 4.28 -19.94 10.41
C SER A 35 5.54 -20.68 10.88
N ASN A 36 6.30 -21.31 9.97
CA ASN A 36 7.56 -21.98 10.30
C ASN A 36 8.77 -21.04 10.31
N PHE A 37 8.60 -19.78 9.88
CA PHE A 37 9.68 -18.81 9.79
C PHE A 37 9.65 -17.85 10.98
N VAL A 38 10.83 -17.39 11.40
CA VAL A 38 10.95 -16.42 12.49
C VAL A 38 10.56 -15.04 11.95
N PRO A 39 9.48 -14.41 12.47
CA PRO A 39 9.06 -13.10 12.01
C PRO A 39 10.06 -12.03 12.46
N ARG A 40 10.39 -11.12 11.54
CA ARG A 40 11.24 -9.94 11.74
C ARG A 40 10.46 -8.64 11.58
N TYR A 41 9.29 -8.68 10.93
CA TYR A 41 8.45 -7.51 10.69
C TYR A 41 8.15 -6.72 11.97
N ALA A 42 7.91 -7.36 13.11
CA ALA A 42 7.55 -6.67 14.35
C ALA A 42 8.70 -5.79 14.87
N HIS A 43 9.89 -6.37 15.04
CA HIS A 43 11.08 -5.64 15.49
C HIS A 43 11.47 -4.51 14.52
N ASN A 44 11.38 -4.77 13.22
CA ASN A 44 11.70 -3.75 12.21
C ASN A 44 10.67 -2.60 12.20
N THR A 45 9.39 -2.93 12.38
CA THR A 45 8.31 -1.94 12.47
C THR A 45 8.48 -1.07 13.72
N GLN A 46 8.81 -1.67 14.87
CA GLN A 46 9.09 -0.92 16.10
C GLN A 46 10.26 0.04 15.93
N LYS A 47 11.35 -0.38 15.29
CA LYS A 47 12.46 0.53 14.95
C LYS A 47 12.05 1.67 14.04
N ALA A 48 11.19 1.41 13.05
CA ALA A 48 10.67 2.45 12.18
C ALA A 48 9.80 3.44 12.97
N LEU A 49 8.93 2.95 13.86
CA LEU A 49 8.12 3.78 14.76
C LEU A 49 8.98 4.65 15.69
N ASP A 50 10.03 4.07 16.30
CA ASP A 50 10.94 4.81 17.17
C ASP A 50 11.68 5.94 16.41
N LEU A 51 12.09 5.68 15.17
CA LEU A 51 12.66 6.72 14.30
C LEU A 51 11.63 7.80 13.97
N LEU A 52 10.40 7.42 13.62
CA LEU A 52 9.34 8.38 13.32
C LEU A 52 9.00 9.27 14.51
N ASP A 53 8.97 8.72 15.72
CA ASP A 53 8.77 9.47 16.96
C ASP A 53 9.94 10.43 17.24
N GLN A 54 11.19 9.99 16.99
CA GLN A 54 12.37 10.84 17.14
C GLN A 54 12.31 12.11 16.26
N TYR A 55 11.69 12.01 15.08
CA TYR A 55 11.56 13.10 14.12
C TYR A 55 10.16 13.74 14.09
N ASP A 56 9.29 13.43 15.07
CA ASP A 56 7.90 13.91 15.13
C ASP A 56 7.15 13.80 13.79
N THR A 57 7.35 12.68 13.10
CA THR A 57 6.85 12.45 11.74
C THR A 57 5.79 11.36 11.73
N LYS A 58 4.71 11.57 10.99
CA LYS A 58 3.66 10.56 10.77
C LYS A 58 3.78 9.96 9.37
N ALA A 59 3.25 8.74 9.25
CA ALA A 59 3.39 7.90 8.08
C ALA A 59 2.17 6.99 7.96
N THR A 60 1.97 6.45 6.76
CA THR A 60 0.96 5.42 6.48
C THR A 60 1.63 4.05 6.42
N PHE A 61 1.14 3.10 7.20
CA PHE A 61 1.62 1.72 7.22
C PHE A 61 0.66 0.83 6.41
N PHE A 62 1.13 0.32 5.27
CA PHE A 62 0.39 -0.67 4.49
C PHE A 62 0.67 -2.06 5.05
N VAL A 63 -0.33 -2.66 5.70
CA VAL A 63 -0.21 -3.90 6.47
C VAL A 63 -0.91 -5.04 5.75
N LEU A 64 -0.26 -6.21 5.73
CA LEU A 64 -0.88 -7.45 5.26
C LEU A 64 -1.96 -7.93 6.23
N GLY A 65 -3.10 -8.40 5.71
CA GLY A 65 -4.16 -8.99 6.53
C GLY A 65 -3.66 -10.15 7.41
N TRP A 66 -2.74 -10.97 6.88
CA TRP A 66 -2.08 -12.01 7.66
C TRP A 66 -1.32 -11.46 8.88
N ILE A 67 -0.55 -10.38 8.72
CA ILE A 67 0.18 -9.76 9.83
C ILE A 67 -0.78 -9.16 10.85
N ALA A 68 -1.88 -8.56 10.40
CA ALA A 68 -2.89 -8.01 11.30
C ALA A 68 -3.53 -9.09 12.20
N GLU A 69 -3.71 -10.31 11.70
CA GLU A 69 -4.18 -11.44 12.51
C GLU A 69 -3.10 -12.04 13.41
N GLN A 70 -1.86 -12.16 12.91
CA GLN A 70 -0.77 -12.78 13.67
C GLN A 70 -0.21 -11.86 14.77
N SER A 71 -0.27 -10.54 14.58
CA SER A 71 0.30 -9.54 15.48
C SER A 71 -0.61 -8.31 15.64
N PRO A 72 -1.85 -8.49 16.14
CA PRO A 72 -2.80 -7.38 16.29
C PRO A 72 -2.30 -6.30 17.26
N GLU A 73 -1.45 -6.65 18.24
CA GLU A 73 -0.77 -5.69 19.10
C GLU A 73 0.17 -4.74 18.34
N LEU A 74 0.86 -5.22 17.31
CA LEU A 74 1.73 -4.37 16.48
C LEU A 74 0.88 -3.35 15.70
N VAL A 75 -0.24 -3.79 15.13
CA VAL A 75 -1.16 -2.89 14.42
C VAL A 75 -1.75 -1.84 15.35
N ARG A 76 -2.13 -2.22 16.58
CA ARG A 76 -2.57 -1.26 17.60
C ARG A 76 -1.46 -0.29 18.00
N GLU A 77 -0.22 -0.75 18.10
CA GLU A 77 0.91 0.11 18.41
C GLU A 77 1.11 1.19 17.35
N ILE A 78 1.03 0.83 16.06
CA ILE A 78 1.10 1.78 14.93
C ILE A 78 0.04 2.88 15.09
N VAL A 79 -1.22 2.49 15.33
CA VAL A 79 -2.33 3.43 15.52
C VAL A 79 -2.17 4.29 16.78
N ASN A 80 -1.77 3.69 17.91
CA ASN A 80 -1.59 4.39 19.18
C ASN A 80 -0.49 5.46 19.11
N ARG A 81 0.51 5.26 18.24
CA ARG A 81 1.54 6.27 17.94
C ARG A 81 1.09 7.30 16.90
N GLY A 82 -0.17 7.26 16.45
CA GLY A 82 -0.79 8.27 15.59
C GLY A 82 -0.52 8.10 14.10
N HIS A 83 -0.10 6.90 13.67
CA HIS A 83 0.09 6.59 12.26
C HIS A 83 -1.21 6.01 11.65
N GLU A 84 -1.35 6.15 10.34
CA GLU A 84 -2.42 5.50 9.59
C GLU A 84 -2.05 4.03 9.32
N VAL A 85 -3.04 3.14 9.37
CA VAL A 85 -2.92 1.76 8.87
C VAL A 85 -3.82 1.58 7.65
N ALA A 86 -3.26 1.08 6.56
CA ALA A 86 -3.91 0.86 5.27
C ALA A 86 -3.70 -0.58 4.77
N SER A 87 -4.48 -1.00 3.78
CA SER A 87 -4.50 -2.39 3.29
C SER A 87 -3.37 -2.68 2.29
N ARG A 88 -2.70 -3.82 2.46
CA ARG A 88 -1.71 -4.38 1.51
C ARG A 88 -2.16 -5.72 0.89
N GLY A 89 -3.45 -6.01 0.96
CA GLY A 89 -3.99 -7.33 0.67
C GLY A 89 -3.61 -8.37 1.73
N TYR A 90 -4.13 -9.58 1.60
CA TYR A 90 -4.07 -10.52 2.72
C TYR A 90 -2.76 -11.33 2.76
N TYR A 91 -2.41 -11.93 1.62
CA TYR A 91 -1.26 -12.82 1.46
C TYR A 91 -0.22 -12.31 0.45
N HIS A 92 -0.15 -11.00 0.22
CA HIS A 92 0.81 -10.43 -0.75
C HIS A 92 0.70 -11.10 -2.14
N ARG A 93 -0.53 -11.37 -2.60
CA ARG A 93 -0.79 -12.04 -3.88
C ARG A 93 -0.66 -11.05 -5.04
N SER A 94 -0.07 -11.50 -6.14
CA SER A 94 -0.11 -10.75 -7.38
C SER A 94 -1.54 -10.65 -7.91
N LEU A 95 -1.96 -9.44 -8.28
CA LEU A 95 -3.31 -9.21 -8.81
C LEU A 95 -3.51 -9.81 -10.21
N GLU A 96 -2.43 -10.10 -10.95
CA GLU A 96 -2.50 -10.79 -12.23
C GLU A 96 -3.09 -12.21 -12.11
N ASN A 97 -3.03 -12.79 -10.90
CA ASN A 97 -3.49 -14.15 -10.61
C ASN A 97 -4.85 -14.20 -9.92
N LEU A 98 -5.55 -13.07 -9.79
CA LEU A 98 -6.85 -12.99 -9.12
C LEU A 98 -7.93 -12.56 -10.10
N SER A 99 -9.10 -13.19 -10.00
CA SER A 99 -10.34 -12.64 -10.55
C SER A 99 -10.80 -11.42 -9.76
N ILE A 100 -11.72 -10.64 -10.33
CA ILE A 100 -12.32 -9.46 -9.69
C ILE A 100 -12.98 -9.84 -8.36
N GLU A 101 -13.72 -10.96 -8.33
CA GLU A 101 -14.39 -11.46 -7.14
C GLU A 101 -13.38 -11.92 -6.07
N GLU A 102 -12.30 -12.61 -6.48
CA GLU A 102 -11.23 -13.00 -5.56
C GLU A 102 -10.50 -11.79 -4.98
N PHE A 103 -10.34 -10.72 -5.77
CA PHE A 103 -9.78 -9.47 -5.29
C PHE A 103 -10.70 -8.79 -4.27
N ARG A 104 -12.01 -8.71 -4.53
CA ARG A 104 -12.99 -8.17 -3.55
C ARG A 104 -12.97 -8.94 -2.23
N GLU A 105 -12.93 -10.27 -2.31
CA GLU A 105 -12.85 -11.10 -1.11
C GLU A 105 -11.54 -10.86 -0.36
N ASP A 106 -10.41 -10.73 -1.07
CA ASP A 106 -9.12 -10.37 -0.46
C ASP A 106 -9.18 -9.02 0.26
N LEU A 107 -9.77 -8.00 -0.38
CA LEU A 107 -9.94 -6.67 0.20
C LEU A 107 -10.78 -6.72 1.48
N ARG A 108 -11.96 -7.35 1.43
CA ARG A 108 -12.87 -7.43 2.58
C ARG A 108 -12.26 -8.20 3.73
N ARG A 109 -11.61 -9.33 3.45
CA ARG A 109 -10.91 -10.13 4.46
C ARG A 109 -9.76 -9.34 5.09
N THR A 110 -8.98 -8.65 4.27
CA THR A 110 -7.85 -7.83 4.75
C THR A 110 -8.34 -6.68 5.61
N ASN A 111 -9.35 -5.95 5.16
CA ASN A 111 -9.94 -4.85 5.91
C ASN A 111 -10.51 -5.36 7.23
N ALA A 112 -11.29 -6.46 7.24
CA ALA A 112 -11.82 -7.02 8.49
C ALA A 112 -10.70 -7.35 9.51
N ALA A 113 -9.60 -7.95 9.07
CA ALA A 113 -8.45 -8.24 9.93
C ALA A 113 -7.79 -6.95 10.47
N ILE A 114 -7.53 -5.98 9.60
CA ILE A 114 -6.90 -4.71 9.98
C ILE A 114 -7.82 -3.89 10.89
N GLU A 115 -9.09 -3.75 10.57
CA GLU A 115 -10.07 -2.98 11.36
C GLU A 115 -10.29 -3.61 12.73
N THR A 116 -10.32 -4.95 12.81
CA THR A 116 -10.38 -5.68 14.09
C THR A 116 -9.15 -5.40 14.95
N ALA A 117 -7.96 -5.40 14.35
CA ALA A 117 -6.73 -5.12 15.09
C ALA A 117 -6.60 -3.65 15.46
N SER A 118 -6.78 -2.73 14.51
CA SER A 118 -6.53 -1.30 14.63
C SER A 118 -7.64 -0.52 15.37
N GLY A 119 -8.89 -1.02 15.33
CA GLY A 119 -10.06 -0.25 15.76
C GLY A 119 -10.40 0.93 14.85
N GLN A 120 -9.79 1.04 13.67
CA GLN A 120 -10.00 2.12 12.71
C GLN A 120 -10.46 1.58 11.36
N LYS A 121 -11.30 2.33 10.65
CA LYS A 121 -11.74 1.97 9.29
C LYS A 121 -10.57 2.08 8.31
N VAL A 122 -10.39 1.06 7.47
CA VAL A 122 -9.37 1.11 6.42
C VAL A 122 -9.84 2.00 5.27
N SER A 123 -8.99 2.95 4.88
CA SER A 123 -9.29 3.94 3.82
C SER A 123 -8.36 3.85 2.61
N GLY A 124 -7.18 3.27 2.76
CA GLY A 124 -6.16 3.18 1.73
C GLY A 124 -5.86 1.75 1.29
N TYR A 125 -5.46 1.59 0.03
CA TYR A 125 -4.94 0.34 -0.52
C TYR A 125 -3.59 0.56 -1.22
N ARG A 126 -2.73 -0.46 -1.16
CA ARG A 126 -1.55 -0.57 -2.03
C ARG A 126 -1.31 -2.04 -2.38
N ALA A 127 -1.25 -2.33 -3.67
CA ALA A 127 -1.01 -3.65 -4.20
C ALA A 127 0.36 -4.20 -3.81
N ALA A 128 0.46 -5.53 -3.85
CA ALA A 128 1.70 -6.28 -3.66
C ALA A 128 2.75 -5.90 -4.72
N ASP A 129 2.29 -5.79 -5.98
CA ASP A 129 3.11 -5.45 -7.14
C ASP A 129 2.88 -3.99 -7.58
N LYS A 130 3.82 -3.47 -8.38
CA LYS A 130 3.67 -2.18 -9.05
C LYS A 130 2.81 -2.34 -10.30
N LEU A 131 1.64 -1.71 -10.31
CA LEU A 131 0.67 -1.91 -11.38
C LEU A 131 0.93 -0.97 -12.56
N PRO A 132 0.96 -1.46 -13.82
CA PRO A 132 0.85 -0.61 -14.98
C PRO A 132 -0.60 -0.15 -15.19
N PHE A 133 -0.79 1.11 -15.59
CA PHE A 133 -2.08 1.63 -16.03
C PHE A 133 -2.62 0.89 -17.25
N GLN A 134 -3.92 1.08 -17.56
CA GLN A 134 -4.70 0.44 -18.61
C GLN A 134 -5.00 -1.04 -18.34
N GLN A 135 -3.97 -1.84 -18.11
CA GLN A 135 -4.13 -3.28 -17.85
C GLN A 135 -4.80 -3.56 -16.50
N HIS A 136 -4.63 -2.65 -15.54
CA HIS A 136 -5.11 -2.81 -14.17
C HIS A 136 -6.10 -1.73 -13.75
N ASP A 137 -6.64 -0.92 -14.68
CA ASP A 137 -7.60 0.15 -14.33
C ASP A 137 -8.84 -0.42 -13.58
N TRP A 138 -9.21 -1.68 -13.84
CA TRP A 138 -10.26 -2.42 -13.11
C TRP A 138 -10.02 -2.50 -11.59
N VAL A 139 -8.77 -2.41 -11.13
CA VAL A 139 -8.43 -2.38 -9.70
C VAL A 139 -8.99 -1.10 -9.06
N LEU A 140 -8.87 0.04 -9.73
CA LEU A 140 -9.43 1.31 -9.26
C LEU A 140 -10.96 1.28 -9.26
N ASP A 141 -11.57 0.63 -10.26
CA ASP A 141 -13.03 0.42 -10.31
C ASP A 141 -13.51 -0.33 -9.06
N VAL A 142 -12.87 -1.47 -8.75
CA VAL A 142 -13.23 -2.30 -7.59
C VAL A 142 -13.01 -1.55 -6.29
N LEU A 143 -11.87 -0.87 -6.13
CA LEU A 143 -11.56 -0.11 -4.91
C LEU A 143 -12.55 1.05 -4.69
N ALA A 144 -12.93 1.77 -5.75
CA ALA A 144 -13.93 2.82 -5.69
C ALA A 144 -15.31 2.27 -5.29
N GLU A 145 -15.70 1.10 -5.81
CA GLU A 145 -16.95 0.43 -5.47
C GLU A 145 -16.96 -0.13 -4.03
N GLU A 146 -15.83 -0.63 -3.52
CA GLU A 146 -15.68 -1.05 -2.12
C GLU A 146 -15.51 0.15 -1.15
N GLY A 147 -15.48 1.38 -1.65
CA GLY A 147 -15.48 2.61 -0.85
C GLY A 147 -14.12 2.99 -0.25
N PHE A 148 -13.03 2.57 -0.88
CA PHE A 148 -11.69 3.08 -0.55
C PHE A 148 -11.57 4.56 -0.89
N ALA A 149 -10.89 5.32 -0.04
CA ALA A 149 -10.65 6.74 -0.26
C ALA A 149 -9.47 6.98 -1.22
N TYR A 150 -8.47 6.10 -1.17
CA TYR A 150 -7.31 6.19 -2.06
C TYR A 150 -6.65 4.85 -2.37
N ASP A 151 -5.96 4.83 -3.51
CA ASP A 151 -5.00 3.82 -3.94
C ASP A 151 -3.59 4.44 -4.04
N SER A 152 -2.57 3.60 -3.99
CA SER A 152 -1.20 3.99 -4.28
C SER A 152 -0.41 2.84 -4.92
N SER A 153 -0.99 2.22 -5.95
CA SER A 153 -0.45 0.99 -6.55
C SER A 153 0.24 1.21 -7.89
N PHE A 154 -0.04 2.28 -8.62
CA PHE A 154 0.34 2.37 -10.03
C PHE A 154 1.70 3.03 -10.26
N LEU A 155 2.51 2.43 -11.13
CA LEU A 155 3.79 2.94 -11.58
C LEU A 155 3.65 3.56 -12.99
N PRO A 156 3.71 4.90 -13.12
CA PRO A 156 3.58 5.56 -14.41
C PRO A 156 4.77 5.31 -15.34
N LYS A 157 4.50 5.33 -16.65
CA LYS A 157 5.46 5.20 -17.76
C LYS A 157 5.29 6.34 -18.76
N ARG A 158 6.31 6.57 -19.60
CA ARG A 158 6.41 7.77 -20.48
C ARG A 158 5.25 7.93 -21.47
N GLY A 159 4.54 6.86 -21.79
CA GLY A 159 3.38 6.87 -22.69
C GLY A 159 2.03 7.00 -21.99
N ASP A 160 2.00 6.99 -20.66
CA ASP A 160 0.75 7.12 -19.91
C ASP A 160 0.25 8.57 -19.96
N ASP A 161 -1.07 8.75 -19.80
CA ASP A 161 -1.68 10.07 -19.66
C ASP A 161 -0.93 10.88 -18.57
N PRO A 162 -0.41 12.08 -18.88
CA PRO A 162 0.28 12.92 -17.91
C PRO A 162 -0.50 13.15 -16.61
N LYS A 163 -1.84 13.12 -16.65
CA LYS A 163 -2.69 13.23 -15.44
C LYS A 163 -2.55 12.02 -14.52
N LYS A 164 -2.32 10.83 -15.08
CA LYS A 164 -2.10 9.59 -14.32
C LYS A 164 -0.69 9.49 -13.74
N GLN A 165 0.22 10.41 -14.09
CA GLN A 165 1.59 10.45 -13.56
C GLN A 165 1.73 11.21 -12.24
N VAL A 166 0.65 11.85 -11.78
CA VAL A 166 0.56 12.59 -10.51
C VAL A 166 -0.69 12.17 -9.75
N ALA A 167 -0.81 12.61 -8.49
CA ALA A 167 -2.00 12.35 -7.69
C ALA A 167 -3.25 12.88 -8.41
N HIS A 168 -4.23 12.03 -8.64
CA HIS A 168 -5.43 12.37 -9.40
C HIS A 168 -6.65 11.65 -8.85
N ARG A 169 -7.81 12.24 -9.09
CA ARG A 169 -9.10 11.60 -8.77
C ARG A 169 -9.53 10.76 -9.96
N TYR A 170 -9.82 9.49 -9.70
CA TYR A 170 -10.40 8.53 -10.63
C TYR A 170 -11.90 8.42 -10.33
N GLU A 171 -12.73 8.51 -11.36
CA GLU A 171 -14.19 8.44 -11.24
C GLU A 171 -14.69 7.18 -11.95
N HIS A 172 -15.57 6.44 -11.29
CA HIS A 172 -16.16 5.22 -11.83
C HIS A 172 -17.60 5.08 -11.34
N ASN A 173 -18.56 5.09 -12.27
CA ASN A 173 -19.99 5.19 -11.99
C ASN A 173 -20.29 6.38 -11.05
N ASP A 174 -20.95 6.12 -9.92
CA ASP A 174 -21.27 7.11 -8.88
C ASP A 174 -20.21 7.17 -7.76
N SER A 175 -19.08 6.46 -7.92
CA SER A 175 -17.98 6.40 -6.96
C SER A 175 -16.73 7.12 -7.48
N ALA A 176 -15.85 7.49 -6.54
CA ALA A 176 -14.54 8.07 -6.86
C ALA A 176 -13.49 7.66 -5.84
N ILE A 177 -12.25 7.56 -6.30
CA ILE A 177 -11.07 7.24 -5.50
C ILE A 177 -9.92 8.17 -5.89
N TRP A 178 -9.05 8.51 -4.94
CA TRP A 178 -7.78 9.17 -5.26
C TRP A 178 -6.71 8.14 -5.59
N GLU A 179 -6.06 8.25 -6.74
CA GLU A 179 -4.86 7.46 -7.04
C GLU A 179 -3.61 8.30 -6.78
N PHE A 180 -2.69 7.74 -5.98
CA PHE A 180 -1.38 8.31 -5.69
C PHE A 180 -0.29 7.44 -6.33
N PRO A 181 0.08 7.72 -7.59
CA PRO A 181 1.06 6.90 -8.30
C PRO A 181 2.45 7.00 -7.67
N TYR A 182 3.29 6.00 -7.92
CA TYR A 182 4.70 6.06 -7.56
C TYR A 182 5.35 7.34 -8.10
N SER A 183 6.14 8.01 -7.27
CA SER A 183 6.86 9.20 -7.72
C SER A 183 7.90 8.80 -8.75
N THR A 184 7.84 9.41 -9.92
CA THR A 184 8.77 9.15 -11.02
C THR A 184 9.47 10.42 -11.46
N ARG A 185 10.63 10.25 -12.09
CA ARG A 185 11.38 11.35 -12.72
C ARG A 185 11.81 10.94 -14.11
N ASP A 186 11.58 11.83 -15.09
CA ASP A 186 12.08 11.62 -16.45
C ASP A 186 13.58 11.95 -16.47
N LEU A 187 14.41 10.96 -16.81
CA LEU A 187 15.86 11.09 -16.94
C LEU A 187 16.32 11.03 -18.41
N GLY A 188 15.43 11.29 -19.37
CA GLY A 188 15.70 11.22 -20.81
C GLY A 188 15.61 9.80 -21.37
N ILE A 189 15.96 8.79 -20.56
CA ILE A 189 15.89 7.36 -20.89
C ILE A 189 14.55 6.69 -20.52
N GLY A 190 13.69 7.40 -19.78
CA GLY A 190 12.42 6.89 -19.29
C GLY A 190 11.99 7.57 -18.00
N LEU A 191 10.74 7.32 -17.59
CA LEU A 191 10.26 7.65 -16.24
C LEU A 191 10.75 6.56 -15.28
N LEU A 192 11.64 6.94 -14.38
CA LEU A 192 12.19 6.03 -13.38
C LEU A 192 11.58 6.33 -12.00
N PRO A 193 11.21 5.30 -11.22
CA PRO A 193 10.72 5.49 -9.86
C PRO A 193 11.83 6.07 -8.99
N ILE A 194 11.51 7.12 -8.25
CA ILE A 194 12.39 7.77 -7.27
C ILE A 194 11.92 7.55 -5.83
N SER A 195 10.84 6.78 -5.63
CA SER A 195 10.29 6.38 -4.34
C SER A 195 9.65 4.98 -4.43
N GLY A 196 9.28 4.42 -3.27
CA GLY A 196 8.55 3.15 -3.18
C GLY A 196 9.39 1.93 -3.60
N TRP A 197 10.52 1.74 -2.93
CA TRP A 197 11.37 0.56 -3.05
C TRP A 197 11.10 -0.42 -1.92
#